data_AF-A0A2E8H1T7-F1
#
_entry.id   AF-A0A2E8H1T7-F1
#
_cell.length_a   1.000
_cell.length_b   1.000
_cell.length_c   1.000
_cell.angle_alpha   90.00
_cell.angle_beta   90.00
_cell.angle_gamma   90.00
#
_symmetry.space_group_name_H-M   'P 1'
#
loop_
_entity.id
_entity.type
_entity.pdbx_description
1 polymer ?
#
loop_
_entity_poly.entity_id
_entity_poly.type
_entity_poly.pdbx_seq_one_letter_code
_entity_poly.pdbx_strand_id
1 'polypeptide(L)'
;MKVTVEGERLRRIGKDIASTATHAASIGMMRFAGKGAAALQRVLEEAVRGEEALGSFYLDCVQRLADGGVEVLCQDVGALPWVDIDTPQELQWVRQSLGIFETSVGRISQRGQA
;
A
#
# COMPACT_ATOMS: atom_id res chain seq x y z
N MET A 1 -4.67 0.03 6.00
CA MET A 1 -3.80 -1.07 6.48
C MET A 1 -2.59 -0.51 7.19
N LYS A 2 -2.10 -1.11 8.29
CA LYS A 2 -0.93 -0.59 9.03
C LYS A 2 0.35 -1.21 8.49
N VAL A 3 1.47 -0.49 8.60
CA VAL A 3 2.80 -1.00 8.24
C VAL A 3 3.83 -0.72 9.32
N THR A 4 4.77 -1.66 9.45
CA THR A 4 6.05 -1.50 10.15
C THR A 4 7.15 -1.54 9.11
N VAL A 5 8.07 -0.60 9.17
CA VAL A 5 9.17 -0.42 8.21
C VAL A 5 10.52 -0.33 8.91
N GLU A 6 11.57 -0.79 8.24
CA GLU A 6 12.97 -0.59 8.64
C GLU A 6 13.72 0.07 7.47
N GLY A 7 14.06 1.34 7.63
CA GLY A 7 14.40 2.19 6.48
C GLY A 7 13.23 2.21 5.50
N GLU A 8 13.49 1.89 4.24
CA GLU A 8 12.46 1.76 3.21
C GLU A 8 11.90 0.34 3.10
N ARG A 9 12.43 -0.64 3.84
CA ARG A 9 11.99 -2.03 3.71
C ARG A 9 10.73 -2.29 4.52
N LEU A 10 9.75 -2.94 3.90
CA LEU A 10 8.58 -3.45 4.60
C LEU A 10 9.01 -4.58 5.56
N ARG A 11 8.65 -4.45 6.84
CA ARG A 11 8.81 -5.51 7.84
C ARG A 11 7.51 -6.20 8.19
N ARG A 12 6.43 -5.44 8.30
CA ARG A 12 5.11 -5.99 8.60
C ARG A 12 4.00 -5.17 7.94
N ILE A 13 2.97 -5.82 7.42
CA ILE A 13 1.73 -5.21 6.95
C ILE A 13 0.55 -6.02 7.50
N GLY A 14 -0.42 -5.34 8.12
CA GLY A 14 -1.48 -6.04 8.87
C GLY A 14 -2.47 -5.10 9.56
N LYS A 15 -3.69 -5.58 9.84
CA LYS A 15 -4.69 -4.81 10.62
C LYS A 15 -4.41 -4.95 12.12
N ASP A 16 -3.85 -6.10 12.49
CA ASP A 16 -3.48 -6.59 13.81
C ASP A 16 -2.23 -5.91 14.40
N ILE A 17 -1.47 -5.15 13.61
CA ILE A 17 -0.28 -4.44 14.10
C ILE A 17 -0.70 -3.47 15.22
N ALA A 18 -0.05 -3.61 16.38
CA ALA A 18 -0.27 -2.74 17.53
C ALA A 18 0.15 -1.30 17.21
N SER A 19 -0.52 -0.32 17.83
CA SER A 19 -0.22 1.11 17.59
C SER A 19 1.25 1.45 17.92
N THR A 20 1.83 0.81 18.93
CA THR A 20 3.25 0.98 19.32
C THR A 20 4.25 0.47 18.28
N ALA A 21 3.81 -0.39 17.37
CA ALA A 21 4.62 -0.95 16.28
C ALA A 21 4.19 -0.44 14.89
N THR A 22 3.21 0.45 14.83
CA THR A 22 2.71 1.02 13.58
C THR A 22 3.52 2.27 13.25
N HIS A 23 4.18 2.27 12.09
CA HIS A 23 4.92 3.45 11.61
C HIS A 23 4.07 4.31 10.67
N ALA A 24 3.24 3.68 9.83
CA ALA A 24 2.39 4.39 8.87
C ALA A 24 1.16 3.56 8.47
N ALA A 25 0.27 4.18 7.70
CA ALA A 25 -0.80 3.50 6.98
C ALA A 25 -0.44 3.36 5.49
N SER A 26 -0.70 2.18 4.92
CA SER A 26 -0.64 1.98 3.47
C SER A 26 -1.87 2.60 2.80
N ILE A 27 -1.63 3.37 1.74
CA ILE A 27 -2.65 4.05 0.91
C ILE A 27 -3.25 3.16 -0.20
N GLY A 28 -2.95 1.86 -0.18
CA GLY A 28 -3.44 0.90 -1.19
C GLY A 28 -2.75 0.96 -2.56
N MET A 29 -1.82 1.88 -2.80
CA MET A 29 -1.04 1.94 -4.04
C MET A 29 0.22 1.09 -3.95
N MET A 30 0.42 0.20 -4.93
CA MET A 30 1.60 -0.67 -5.02
C MET A 30 2.03 -0.83 -6.47
N ARG A 31 3.34 -0.94 -6.71
CA ARG A 31 3.92 -1.21 -8.03
C ARG A 31 4.69 -2.53 -8.00
N PHE A 32 4.31 -3.46 -8.85
CA PHE A 32 5.02 -4.72 -9.06
C PHE A 32 5.62 -4.73 -10.47
N ALA A 33 6.90 -5.07 -10.59
CA ALA A 33 7.59 -5.09 -11.88
C ALA A 33 8.63 -6.19 -11.93
N GLY A 34 8.94 -6.66 -13.15
CA GLY A 34 9.94 -7.69 -13.39
C GLY A 34 9.73 -8.93 -12.52
N LYS A 35 10.77 -9.33 -11.79
CA LYS A 35 10.73 -10.49 -10.88
C LYS A 35 9.69 -10.35 -9.76
N GLY A 36 9.40 -9.13 -9.31
CA GLY A 36 8.40 -8.88 -8.26
C GLY A 36 6.97 -9.19 -8.71
N ALA A 37 6.64 -8.93 -9.98
CA ALA A 37 5.33 -9.28 -10.54
C ALA A 37 5.14 -10.79 -10.64
N ALA A 38 6.16 -11.52 -11.14
CA ALA A 38 6.12 -12.98 -11.20
C ALA A 38 6.06 -13.62 -9.80
N ALA A 39 6.77 -13.06 -8.83
CA ALA A 39 6.72 -13.52 -7.45
C ALA A 39 5.33 -13.33 -6.83
N LEU A 40 4.71 -12.15 -7.04
CA LEU A 40 3.34 -11.88 -6.58
C LEU A 40 2.35 -12.86 -7.20
N GLN A 41 2.42 -13.09 -8.51
CA GLN A 41 1.54 -14.03 -9.21
C GLN A 41 1.61 -15.41 -8.55
N ARG A 42 2.82 -15.94 -8.34
CA ARG A 42 3.02 -17.25 -7.69
C ARG A 42 2.40 -17.29 -6.30
N VAL A 43 2.65 -16.28 -5.48
CA VAL A 43 2.12 -16.23 -4.10
C VAL A 43 0.60 -16.12 -4.08
N LEU A 44 0.00 -15.35 -5.00
CA LEU A 44 -1.46 -15.27 -5.14
C LEU A 44 -2.05 -16.62 -5.54
N GLU A 45 -1.46 -17.26 -6.54
CA GLU A 45 -1.85 -18.58 -7.01
C GLU A 45 -1.79 -19.65 -5.90
N GLU A 46 -0.78 -19.59 -5.04
CA GLU A 46 -0.69 -20.45 -3.85
C GLU A 46 -1.75 -20.09 -2.80
N ALA A 47 -1.95 -18.80 -2.55
CA ALA A 47 -2.89 -18.32 -1.53
C ALA A 47 -4.34 -18.71 -1.83
N VAL A 48 -4.80 -18.57 -3.08
CA VAL A 48 -6.19 -18.87 -3.46
C VAL A 48 -6.53 -20.37 -3.43
N ARG A 49 -5.52 -21.25 -3.38
CA ARG A 49 -5.71 -22.70 -3.27
C ARG A 49 -5.67 -23.21 -1.82
N GLY A 50 -5.25 -22.37 -0.87
CA GLY A 50 -5.19 -22.71 0.54
C GLY A 50 -6.56 -22.64 1.21
N GLU A 51 -6.74 -23.39 2.29
CA GLU A 51 -7.99 -23.40 3.08
C GLU A 51 -8.32 -22.01 3.68
N GLU A 52 -7.28 -21.22 3.96
CA GLU A 52 -7.37 -19.85 4.49
C GLU A 52 -7.83 -18.80 3.46
N ALA A 53 -8.03 -19.19 2.18
CA ALA A 53 -8.26 -18.25 1.08
C ALA A 53 -9.47 -17.32 1.32
N LEU A 54 -10.54 -17.81 1.93
CA LEU A 54 -11.77 -17.05 2.19
C LEU A 54 -11.59 -15.95 3.25
N GLY A 55 -10.62 -16.11 4.16
CA GLY A 55 -10.33 -15.13 5.22
C GLY A 55 -9.15 -14.22 4.91
N SER A 56 -8.43 -14.48 3.81
CA SER A 56 -7.20 -13.79 3.47
C SER A 56 -7.47 -12.55 2.60
N PHE A 57 -6.70 -11.49 2.84
CA PHE A 57 -6.65 -10.32 1.99
C PHE A 57 -5.49 -10.43 1.00
N TYR A 58 -5.63 -9.77 -0.15
CA TYR A 58 -4.53 -9.57 -1.12
C TYR A 58 -3.22 -9.11 -0.45
N LEU A 59 -3.32 -8.28 0.60
CA LEU A 59 -2.16 -7.76 1.33
C LEU A 59 -1.40 -8.81 2.17
N ASP A 60 -2.03 -9.94 2.50
CA ASP A 60 -1.33 -11.06 3.11
C ASP A 60 -0.30 -11.65 2.13
N CYS A 61 -0.56 -11.58 0.82
CA CYS A 61 0.42 -11.98 -0.19
C CYS A 61 1.64 -11.05 -0.21
N VAL A 62 1.45 -9.75 0.07
CA VAL A 62 2.56 -8.79 0.19
C VAL A 62 3.41 -9.11 1.42
N GLN A 63 2.79 -9.48 2.54
CA GLN A 63 3.51 -9.97 3.71
C GLN A 63 4.31 -11.24 3.39
N ARG A 64 3.67 -12.23 2.73
CA ARG A 64 4.34 -13.48 2.32
C ARG A 64 5.53 -13.24 1.38
N LEU A 65 5.45 -12.24 0.50
CA LEU A 65 6.59 -11.84 -0.34
C LEU A 65 7.76 -11.34 0.50
N ALA A 66 7.50 -10.42 1.44
CA ALA A 66 8.52 -9.88 2.33
C ALA A 66 9.16 -10.99 3.20
N ASP A 67 8.34 -11.88 3.77
CA ASP A 67 8.80 -13.02 4.57
C ASP A 67 9.60 -14.03 3.75
N GLY A 68 9.23 -14.21 2.48
CA GLY A 68 9.94 -15.04 1.50
C GLY A 68 11.24 -14.43 0.97
N GLY A 69 11.68 -13.28 1.51
CA GLY A 69 12.92 -12.61 1.14
C GLY A 69 12.84 -11.79 -0.15
N VAL A 70 11.66 -11.63 -0.73
CA VAL A 70 11.46 -10.69 -1.85
C VAL A 70 11.55 -9.28 -1.30
N GLU A 71 12.30 -8.42 -1.98
CA GLU A 71 12.38 -7.02 -1.61
C GLU A 71 11.04 -6.31 -1.84
N VAL A 72 10.46 -5.81 -0.75
CA VAL A 72 9.28 -4.96 -0.76
C VAL A 72 9.66 -3.64 -0.10
N LEU A 73 9.59 -2.56 -0.88
CA LEU A 73 9.93 -1.22 -0.43
C LEU A 73 8.66 -0.40 -0.16
N CYS A 74 8.73 0.49 0.82
CA CYS A 74 7.70 1.45 1.17
C CYS A 74 8.18 2.85 0.81
N GLN A 75 7.34 3.58 0.07
CA GLN A 75 7.59 4.97 -0.27
C GLN A 75 6.60 5.85 0.48
N ASP A 76 7.12 6.83 1.23
CA ASP A 76 6.29 7.89 1.81
C ASP A 76 5.80 8.83 0.69
N VAL A 77 4.50 9.07 0.67
CA VAL A 77 3.83 9.99 -0.26
C VAL A 77 3.90 11.45 0.21
N GLY A 78 4.38 11.69 1.43
CA GLY A 78 4.59 13.01 2.01
C GLY A 78 3.29 13.83 2.02
N ALA A 79 3.38 15.06 1.51
CA ALA A 79 2.27 16.01 1.47
C ALA A 79 1.35 15.86 0.24
N LEU A 80 1.47 14.77 -0.53
CA LEU A 80 0.54 14.53 -1.64
C LEU A 80 -0.88 14.32 -1.08
N PRO A 81 -1.88 15.07 -1.55
CA PRO A 81 -3.25 14.91 -1.09
C PRO A 81 -3.80 13.57 -1.57
N TRP A 82 -4.35 12.79 -0.64
CA TRP A 82 -5.05 11.54 -0.90
C TRP A 82 -6.10 11.30 0.19
N VAL A 83 -7.08 10.45 -0.09
CA VAL A 83 -8.11 10.05 0.88
C VAL A 83 -8.71 8.71 0.46
N ASP A 84 -8.96 7.83 1.43
CA ASP A 84 -9.78 6.62 1.24
C ASP A 84 -11.27 7.01 1.29
N ILE A 85 -12.08 6.44 0.39
CA ILE A 85 -13.54 6.64 0.37
C ILE A 85 -14.20 5.30 0.64
N ASP A 86 -14.39 4.96 1.91
CA ASP A 86 -14.98 3.70 2.36
C ASP A 86 -16.47 3.85 2.68
N THR A 87 -16.94 5.09 2.90
CA THR A 87 -18.30 5.40 3.36
C THR A 87 -18.97 6.50 2.52
N PRO A 88 -20.33 6.54 2.49
CA PRO A 88 -21.06 7.63 1.84
C PRO A 88 -20.73 9.02 2.40
N GLN A 89 -20.42 9.11 3.69
CA GLN A 89 -20.06 10.36 4.37
C GLN A 89 -18.71 10.89 3.87
N GLU A 90 -17.71 10.02 3.71
CA GLU A 90 -16.42 10.38 3.12
C GLU A 90 -16.60 10.85 1.68
N LEU A 91 -17.43 10.18 0.88
CA LEU A 91 -17.73 10.62 -0.48
C LEU A 91 -18.35 12.03 -0.51
N GLN A 92 -19.27 12.33 0.41
CA GLN A 92 -19.86 13.66 0.53
C GLN A 92 -18.81 14.71 0.88
N TRP A 93 -17.93 14.40 1.84
CA TRP A 93 -16.83 15.28 2.23
C TRP A 93 -15.86 15.54 1.07
N VAL A 94 -15.45 14.50 0.35
CA VAL A 94 -14.52 14.64 -0.81
C VAL A 94 -15.11 15.55 -1.87
N ARG A 95 -16.40 15.42 -2.19
CA ARG A 95 -17.09 16.28 -3.15
C ARG A 95 -17.06 17.77 -2.76
N GLN A 96 -17.05 18.07 -1.46
CA GLN A 96 -16.97 19.43 -0.94
C GLN A 96 -15.52 19.93 -0.80
N SER A 97 -14.54 19.02 -0.87
CA SER A 97 -13.14 19.29 -0.54
C SER A 97 -12.19 19.13 -1.73
N LEU A 98 -12.69 19.12 -2.98
CA LEU A 98 -11.86 18.89 -4.17
C LEU A 98 -10.71 19.89 -4.35
N GLY A 99 -10.82 21.09 -3.79
CA GLY A 99 -9.75 22.10 -3.81
C GLY A 99 -8.44 21.63 -3.15
N ILE A 100 -8.45 20.60 -2.30
CA ILE A 100 -7.22 20.03 -1.72
C ILE A 100 -6.29 19.40 -2.77
N PHE A 101 -6.84 18.99 -3.93
CA PHE A 101 -6.08 18.33 -4.99
C PHE A 101 -5.50 19.31 -6.03
N GLU A 102 -6.02 20.54 -6.11
CA GLU A 102 -5.67 21.51 -7.16
C GLU A 102 -4.24 22.08 -6.98
N THR A 103 -3.70 22.05 -5.77
CA THR A 103 -2.42 22.67 -5.43
C THR A 103 -1.19 21.84 -5.86
N SER A 104 -1.38 20.59 -6.29
CA SER A 104 -0.28 19.61 -6.45
C SER A 104 0.20 19.41 -7.89
N VAL A 105 -0.51 19.93 -8.89
CA VAL A 105 -0.19 19.67 -10.31
C VAL A 105 1.09 20.41 -10.78
N GLY A 106 1.49 21.49 -10.10
CA GLY A 106 2.65 22.31 -10.49
C GLY A 106 4.04 21.73 -10.17
N ARG A 107 4.15 20.65 -9.37
CA ARG A 107 5.45 20.11 -8.90
C ARG A 107 5.86 18.75 -9.47
N ILE A 108 4.97 18.03 -10.14
CA ILE A 108 5.22 16.66 -10.60
C ILE A 108 6.10 16.62 -11.86
N SER A 109 6.14 17.68 -12.68
CA SER A 109 6.87 17.65 -13.97
C SER A 109 8.40 17.67 -13.87
N GLN A 110 9.00 17.84 -12.68
CA GLN A 110 10.47 17.95 -12.53
C GLN A 110 11.18 16.69 -12.02
N ARG A 111 10.46 15.60 -11.67
CA ARG A 111 11.11 14.37 -11.14
C ARG A 111 11.27 13.23 -12.15
N GLY A 112 10.92 13.43 -13.42
CA GLY A 112 11.03 12.41 -14.47
C GLY A 112 12.31 12.45 -15.31
N GLN A 113 13.30 13.27 -14.94
CA GLN A 113 14.60 13.34 -15.62
C GLN A 113 15.72 13.04 -14.62
N ALA A 114 15.98 11.76 -14.38
CA ALA A 114 17.21 11.24 -13.81
C ALA A 114 17.42 9.81 -14.29
#